data_AF-A0AA49GDZ4-F1
#
_entry.id   AF-A0AA49GDZ4-F1
#
_cell.length_a   1.000
_cell.length_b   1.000
_cell.length_c   1.000
_cell.angle_alpha   90.00
_cell.angle_beta   90.00
_cell.angle_gamma   90.00
#
_symmetry.space_group_name_H-M   'P 1'
#
loop_
_entity.id
_entity.type
_entity.pdbx_description
1 polymer ?
#
loop_
_entity_poly.entity_id
_entity_poly.type
_entity_poly.pdbx_seq_one_letter_code
_entity_poly.pdbx_strand_id
1 'polypeptide(L)'
;MKTLDQMTNEQLTYLKQKWSAESKELDRDIVRSSVRLTNRLSRQEMDQSEIDALKEDLAKAESLLEHLNSTNAPQEMIDNQQALLDKISMEVETESKGRNVLTPEEAYLQQASIDELKLQKQYREDKITEIESLLTA
;
A
#
# COMPACT_ATOMS: atom_id res chain seq x y z
N MET A 1 38.99 2.03 14.81
CA MET A 1 37.84 1.20 15.22
C MET A 1 38.34 -0.24 15.27
N LYS A 2 38.13 -1.00 16.35
CA LYS A 2 38.53 -2.42 16.40
C LYS A 2 37.69 -3.22 15.40
N THR A 3 38.32 -4.13 14.67
CA THR A 3 37.62 -5.13 13.85
C THR A 3 37.10 -6.28 14.73
N LEU A 4 36.17 -7.10 14.24
CA LEU A 4 35.51 -8.13 15.06
C LEU A 4 36.50 -9.18 15.58
N ASP A 5 37.49 -9.57 14.77
CA ASP A 5 38.59 -10.47 15.11
C ASP A 5 39.53 -9.95 16.22
N GLN A 6 39.46 -8.65 16.54
CA GLN A 6 40.25 -8.02 17.59
C GLN A 6 39.48 -7.84 18.91
N MET A 7 38.24 -8.32 18.98
CA MET A 7 37.37 -8.23 20.14
C MET A 7 37.53 -9.45 21.05
N THR A 8 37.30 -9.26 22.35
CA THR A 8 37.25 -10.38 23.31
C THR A 8 35.96 -11.18 23.16
N ASN A 9 35.93 -12.42 23.65
CA ASN A 9 34.71 -13.24 23.62
C ASN A 9 33.52 -12.58 24.34
N GLU A 10 33.78 -11.84 25.43
CA GLU A 10 32.74 -11.07 26.13
C GLU A 10 32.19 -9.93 25.25
N GLN A 11 33.06 -9.21 24.55
CA GLN A 11 32.67 -8.14 23.62
C GLN A 11 31.88 -8.68 22.43
N LEU A 12 32.34 -9.80 21.85
CA LEU A 12 31.65 -10.51 20.78
C LEU A 12 30.27 -10.99 21.23
N THR A 13 30.18 -11.60 22.41
CA THR A 13 28.91 -12.09 22.98
C THR A 13 27.91 -10.94 23.19
N TYR A 14 28.38 -9.83 23.76
CA TYR A 14 27.53 -8.63 23.93
C TYR A 14 27.03 -8.10 22.59
N LEU A 15 27.92 -7.98 21.59
CA LEU A 15 27.58 -7.44 20.28
C LEU A 15 26.59 -8.34 19.53
N LYS A 16 26.79 -9.67 19.60
CA LYS A 16 25.84 -10.67 19.10
C LYS A 16 24.46 -10.48 19.72
N GLN A 17 24.36 -10.36 21.04
CA GLN A 17 23.08 -10.16 21.72
C GLN A 17 22.40 -8.85 21.30
N LYS A 18 23.17 -7.76 21.23
CA LYS A 18 22.67 -6.45 20.80
C LYS A 18 22.11 -6.49 19.38
N TRP A 19 22.89 -6.98 18.41
CA TRP A 19 22.44 -7.09 17.02
C TRP A 19 21.30 -8.09 16.84
N SER A 20 21.24 -9.14 17.65
CA SER A 20 20.10 -10.06 17.67
C SER A 20 18.80 -9.37 18.12
N ALA A 21 18.89 -8.43 19.07
CA ALA A 21 17.74 -7.63 19.49
C ALA A 21 17.34 -6.64 18.39
N GLU A 22 18.31 -5.91 17.81
CA GLU A 22 18.06 -4.96 16.71
C GLU A 22 17.45 -5.66 15.48
N SER A 23 17.92 -6.85 15.10
CA SER A 23 17.34 -7.63 13.99
C SER A 23 15.86 -7.97 14.24
N LYS A 24 15.49 -8.33 15.48
CA LYS A 24 14.09 -8.57 15.84
C LYS A 24 13.22 -7.31 15.80
N GLU A 25 13.78 -6.16 16.12
CA GLU A 25 13.07 -4.87 16.01
C GLU A 25 12.85 -4.50 14.55
N LEU A 26 13.89 -4.61 13.72
CA LEU A 26 13.82 -4.39 12.27
C LEU A 26 12.78 -5.33 11.63
N ASP A 27 12.74 -6.60 12.02
CA ASP A 27 11.74 -7.56 11.52
C ASP A 27 10.30 -7.10 11.82
N ARG A 28 10.03 -6.63 13.05
CA ARG A 28 8.72 -6.09 13.43
C ARG A 28 8.35 -4.86 12.60
N ASP A 29 9.30 -3.98 12.34
CA ASP A 29 9.05 -2.75 11.59
C ASP A 29 8.88 -3.00 10.09
N ILE A 30 9.60 -3.98 9.53
CA ILE A 30 9.36 -4.50 8.17
C ILE A 30 7.94 -5.03 8.07
N VAL A 31 7.53 -5.92 8.98
CA VAL A 31 6.17 -6.50 8.96
C VAL A 31 5.11 -5.42 9.07
N ARG A 32 5.23 -4.51 10.03
CA ARG A 32 4.27 -3.40 10.21
C ARG A 32 4.17 -2.52 8.97
N SER A 33 5.30 -2.15 8.38
CA SER A 33 5.33 -1.26 7.22
C SER A 33 4.78 -1.95 5.98
N SER A 34 5.12 -3.23 5.79
CA SER A 34 4.60 -4.06 4.70
C SER A 34 3.08 -4.22 4.79
N VAL A 35 2.56 -4.59 5.97
CA VAL A 35 1.10 -4.73 6.19
C VAL A 35 0.37 -3.40 5.94
N ARG A 36 0.94 -2.27 6.38
CA ARG A 36 0.34 -0.95 6.10
C ARG A 36 0.30 -0.65 4.61
N LEU A 37 1.39 -0.89 3.89
CA LEU A 37 1.46 -0.65 2.44
C LEU A 37 0.47 -1.57 1.70
N THR A 38 0.47 -2.86 1.99
CA THR A 38 -0.49 -3.82 1.40
C THR A 38 -1.92 -3.40 1.64
N ASN A 39 -2.30 -3.04 2.87
CA ASN A 39 -3.66 -2.60 3.17
C ASN A 39 -4.07 -1.33 2.41
N ARG A 40 -3.13 -0.40 2.19
CA ARG A 40 -3.40 0.81 1.40
C ARG A 40 -3.58 0.49 -0.08
N LEU A 41 -2.72 -0.36 -0.64
CA LEU A 41 -2.82 -0.80 -2.03
C LEU A 41 -4.12 -1.58 -2.28
N SER A 42 -4.48 -2.53 -1.41
CA SER A 42 -5.73 -3.29 -1.55
C SER A 42 -6.97 -2.39 -1.45
N ARG A 43 -6.95 -1.38 -0.57
CA ARG A 43 -8.03 -0.38 -0.53
C ARG A 43 -8.12 0.40 -1.83
N GLN A 44 -6.99 0.88 -2.35
CA GLN A 44 -6.96 1.58 -3.62
C GLN A 44 -7.50 0.74 -4.80
N GLU A 45 -7.21 -0.57 -4.84
CA GLU A 45 -7.76 -1.46 -5.86
C GLU A 45 -9.28 -1.62 -5.72
N MET A 46 -9.78 -1.82 -4.50
CA MET A 46 -11.23 -1.86 -4.23
C MET A 46 -11.89 -0.55 -4.61
N ASP A 47 -11.27 0.57 -4.24
CA ASP A 47 -11.74 1.91 -4.51
C ASP A 47 -11.84 2.19 -6.02
N GLN A 48 -10.83 1.77 -6.78
CA GLN A 48 -10.83 1.90 -8.23
C GLN A 48 -11.95 1.05 -8.86
N SER A 49 -12.16 -0.18 -8.37
CA SER A 49 -13.25 -1.04 -8.85
C SER A 49 -14.63 -0.45 -8.59
N GLU A 50 -14.84 0.22 -7.45
CA GLU A 50 -16.11 0.91 -7.14
C GLU A 50 -16.33 2.12 -8.07
N ILE A 51 -15.28 2.91 -8.32
CA ILE A 51 -15.33 4.03 -9.28
C ILE A 51 -15.63 3.54 -10.69
N ASP A 52 -15.00 2.43 -11.11
CA ASP A 52 -15.20 1.88 -12.45
C ASP A 52 -16.62 1.33 -12.62
N ALA A 53 -17.20 0.71 -11.59
CA ALA A 53 -18.60 0.29 -11.58
C ALA A 53 -19.56 1.50 -11.70
N LEU A 54 -19.31 2.58 -10.94
CA LEU A 54 -20.11 3.80 -11.04
C LEU A 54 -20.02 4.45 -12.44
N LYS A 55 -18.84 4.43 -13.08
CA LYS A 55 -18.67 4.89 -14.47
C LYS A 55 -19.42 4.03 -15.47
N GLU A 56 -19.47 2.72 -15.26
CA GLU A 56 -20.26 1.81 -16.10
C GLU A 56 -21.76 2.10 -15.96
N ASP A 57 -22.24 2.30 -14.73
CA ASP A 57 -23.63 2.66 -14.47
C ASP A 57 -24.00 4.03 -15.03
N LEU A 58 -23.07 5.00 -14.97
CA LEU A 58 -23.24 6.31 -15.62
C LEU A 58 -23.41 6.16 -17.14
N ALA A 59 -22.55 5.38 -17.79
CA ALA A 59 -22.63 5.14 -19.23
C ALA A 59 -23.94 4.43 -19.64
N LYS A 60 -24.42 3.48 -18.82
CA LYS A 60 -25.74 2.86 -19.01
C LYS A 60 -26.87 3.87 -18.86
N ALA A 61 -26.78 4.75 -17.86
CA ALA A 61 -27.79 5.77 -17.60
C ALA A 61 -27.85 6.81 -18.73
N GLU A 62 -26.70 7.21 -19.28
CA GLU A 62 -26.58 8.08 -20.46
C GLU A 62 -27.23 7.44 -21.69
N SER A 63 -26.91 6.16 -21.95
CA SER A 63 -27.50 5.42 -23.09
C SER A 63 -29.01 5.28 -22.96
N LEU A 64 -29.54 5.01 -21.76
CA LEU A 64 -30.97 4.95 -21.53
C LEU A 64 -31.65 6.31 -21.74
N LEU A 65 -31.01 7.40 -21.28
CA LEU A 65 -31.52 8.75 -21.50
C LEU A 65 -31.59 9.09 -23.00
N GLU A 66 -30.57 8.74 -23.77
CA GLU A 66 -30.57 8.90 -25.23
C GLU A 66 -31.70 8.08 -25.89
N HIS A 67 -31.93 6.84 -25.43
CA HIS A 67 -33.02 6.01 -25.91
C HIS A 67 -34.40 6.62 -25.57
N LEU A 68 -34.61 7.12 -24.35
CA LEU A 68 -35.87 7.76 -23.95
C LEU A 68 -36.15 9.01 -24.79
N ASN A 69 -35.12 9.82 -25.04
CA ASN A 69 -35.22 11.00 -25.91
C ASN A 69 -35.54 10.64 -27.36
N SER A 70 -34.97 9.55 -27.90
CA SER A 70 -35.21 9.13 -29.29
C SER A 70 -36.55 8.40 -29.50
N THR A 71 -37.16 7.88 -28.43
CA THR A 71 -38.43 7.13 -28.50
C THR A 71 -39.66 7.95 -28.12
N ASN A 72 -39.52 9.27 -27.91
CA ASN A 72 -40.57 10.14 -27.40
C ASN A 72 -41.21 9.59 -26.11
N ALA A 73 -40.38 9.09 -25.20
CA ALA A 73 -40.85 8.66 -23.89
C ALA A 73 -41.52 9.84 -23.14
N PRO A 74 -42.43 9.56 -22.18
CA PRO A 74 -43.01 10.60 -21.35
C PRO A 74 -41.94 11.46 -20.68
N GLN A 75 -42.16 12.79 -20.65
CA GLN A 75 -41.21 13.74 -20.06
C GLN A 75 -40.85 13.38 -18.62
N GLU A 76 -41.81 12.88 -17.83
CA GLU A 76 -41.56 12.41 -16.46
C GLU A 76 -40.50 11.28 -16.39
N MET A 77 -40.46 10.38 -17.38
CA MET A 77 -39.44 9.33 -17.44
C MET A 77 -38.07 9.90 -17.80
N ILE A 78 -38.03 10.91 -18.69
CA ILE A 78 -36.80 11.62 -19.05
C ILE A 78 -36.26 12.38 -17.83
N ASP A 79 -37.13 13.09 -17.11
CA ASP A 79 -36.76 13.85 -15.91
C ASP A 79 -36.26 12.93 -14.79
N ASN A 80 -36.93 11.79 -14.56
CA ASN A 80 -36.48 10.79 -13.60
C ASN A 80 -35.12 10.19 -13.98
N GLN A 81 -34.89 9.94 -15.27
CA GLN A 81 -33.61 9.43 -15.76
C GLN A 81 -32.49 10.46 -15.64
N GLN A 82 -32.78 11.74 -15.90
CA GLN A 82 -31.82 12.83 -15.69
C GLN A 82 -31.42 12.95 -14.21
N ALA A 83 -32.39 12.87 -13.29
CA ALA A 83 -32.10 12.90 -11.86
C ALA A 83 -31.22 11.73 -11.39
N LEU A 84 -31.41 10.54 -11.98
CA LEU A 84 -30.54 9.39 -11.74
C LEU A 84 -29.11 9.65 -12.25
N LEU A 85 -28.98 10.21 -13.45
CA LEU A 85 -27.69 10.53 -14.05
C LEU A 85 -26.92 11.55 -13.22
N ASP A 86 -27.60 12.60 -12.76
CA ASP A 86 -27.02 13.63 -11.89
C ASP A 86 -26.54 13.03 -10.56
N LYS A 87 -27.33 12.12 -9.98
CA LYS A 87 -26.97 11.40 -8.76
C LYS A 87 -25.71 10.55 -8.95
N ILE A 88 -25.66 9.70 -9.97
CA ILE A 88 -24.50 8.84 -10.25
C ILE A 88 -23.27 9.71 -10.55
N SER A 89 -23.42 10.79 -11.30
CA SER A 89 -22.32 11.73 -11.60
C SER A 89 -21.72 12.35 -10.33
N MET A 90 -22.58 12.76 -9.40
CA MET A 90 -22.14 13.30 -8.12
C MET A 90 -21.45 12.24 -7.24
N GLU A 91 -21.93 10.99 -7.25
CA GLU A 91 -21.29 9.87 -6.58
C GLU A 91 -19.90 9.58 -7.17
N VAL A 92 -19.76 9.53 -8.51
CA VAL A 92 -18.45 9.39 -9.18
C VAL A 92 -17.49 10.50 -8.77
N GLU A 93 -17.94 11.75 -8.76
CA GLU A 93 -17.10 12.89 -8.39
C GLU A 93 -16.65 12.83 -6.92
N THR A 94 -17.56 12.46 -6.03
CA THR A 94 -17.30 12.33 -4.59
C THR A 94 -16.29 11.22 -4.33
N GLU A 95 -16.49 10.05 -4.93
CA GLU A 95 -15.61 8.90 -4.74
C GLU A 95 -14.25 9.10 -5.39
N SER A 96 -14.18 9.81 -6.52
CA SER A 96 -12.92 10.13 -7.19
C SER A 96 -12.07 11.16 -6.42
N LYS A 97 -12.70 12.09 -5.68
CA LYS A 97 -12.01 13.16 -4.94
C LYS A 97 -11.76 12.85 -3.47
N GLY A 98 -12.63 12.06 -2.85
CA GLY A 98 -12.64 11.83 -1.40
C GLY A 98 -11.64 10.78 -0.90
N ARG A 99 -11.10 9.96 -1.81
CA ARG A 99 -10.25 8.84 -1.42
C ARG A 99 -8.78 9.26 -1.39
N ASN A 100 -8.14 9.03 -0.25
CA ASN A 100 -6.72 9.33 -0.02
C ASN A 100 -5.86 8.28 -0.75
N VAL A 101 -5.90 8.34 -2.08
CA VAL A 101 -5.28 7.38 -2.99
C VAL A 101 -3.77 7.47 -2.84
N LEU A 102 -3.14 6.32 -2.62
CA LEU A 102 -1.69 6.22 -2.64
C LEU A 102 -1.22 6.48 -4.07
N THR A 103 -0.48 7.56 -4.30
CA THR A 103 0.10 7.80 -5.62
C THR A 103 1.15 6.72 -5.92
N PRO A 104 1.42 6.42 -7.21
CA PRO A 104 2.48 5.48 -7.57
C PRO A 104 3.85 5.85 -6.98
N GLU A 105 4.15 7.15 -6.88
CA GLU A 105 5.37 7.66 -6.27
C GLU A 105 5.41 7.39 -4.75
N GLU A 106 4.32 7.66 -4.02
CA GLU A 106 4.25 7.36 -2.59
C GLU A 106 4.31 5.86 -2.29
N ALA A 107 3.73 5.03 -3.16
CA ALA A 107 3.83 3.58 -3.08
C ALA A 107 5.28 3.12 -3.26
N TYR A 108 5.96 3.67 -4.27
CA TYR A 108 7.37 3.40 -4.54
C TYR A 108 8.27 3.82 -3.38
N LEU A 109 8.10 5.04 -2.84
CA LEU A 109 8.88 5.54 -1.72
C LEU A 109 8.68 4.71 -0.44
N GLN A 110 7.45 4.26 -0.18
CA GLN A 110 7.17 3.36 0.95
C GLN A 110 7.81 1.99 0.75
N GLN A 111 7.77 1.45 -0.48
CA GLN A 111 8.44 0.19 -0.79
C GLN A 111 9.97 0.31 -0.64
N ALA A 112 10.57 1.39 -1.14
CA ALA A 112 12.00 1.66 -0.97
C ALA A 112 12.39 1.72 0.51
N SER A 113 11.59 2.37 1.35
CA SER A 113 11.81 2.42 2.81
C SER A 113 11.76 1.02 3.45
N ILE A 114 10.86 0.14 3.00
CA ILE A 114 10.80 -1.25 3.46
C ILE A 114 12.06 -2.02 3.05
N ASP A 115 12.55 -1.79 1.84
CA ASP A 115 13.73 -2.48 1.32
C ASP A 115 15.02 -2.01 2.02
N GLU A 116 15.11 -0.74 2.42
CA GLU A 116 16.19 -0.25 3.29
C GLU A 116 16.19 -0.96 4.66
N LEU A 117 15.02 -1.15 5.28
CA LEU A 117 14.92 -1.89 6.54
C LEU A 117 15.36 -3.35 6.38
N LYS A 118 14.98 -4.00 5.28
CA LYS A 118 15.44 -5.36 4.96
C LYS A 118 16.95 -5.44 4.80
N LEU A 119 17.56 -4.47 4.11
CA LEU A 119 19.01 -4.40 3.94
C LEU A 119 19.72 -4.23 5.28
N GLN A 120 19.21 -3.34 6.15
CA GLN A 120 19.74 -3.15 7.50
C GLN A 120 19.64 -4.45 8.33
N LYS A 121 18.52 -5.15 8.23
CA LYS A 121 18.31 -6.44 8.92
C LYS A 121 19.31 -7.48 8.44
N GLN A 122 19.45 -7.64 7.11
CA GLN A 122 20.41 -8.58 6.52
C GLN A 122 21.83 -8.29 6.99
N TYR A 123 22.23 -7.02 7.00
CA TYR A 123 23.54 -6.62 7.52
C TYR A 123 23.75 -7.06 8.98
N ARG A 124 22.73 -6.92 9.84
CA ARG A 124 22.82 -7.39 11.23
C ARG A 124 22.95 -8.91 11.32
N GLU A 125 22.19 -9.65 10.52
CA GLU A 125 22.23 -11.12 10.48
C GLU A 125 23.58 -11.67 9.97
N ASP A 126 24.14 -11.04 8.94
CA ASP A 126 25.47 -11.37 8.42
C ASP A 126 26.54 -11.17 9.50
N LYS A 127 26.45 -10.05 10.23
CA LYS A 127 27.39 -9.74 11.31
C LYS A 127 27.23 -10.63 12.54
N ILE A 128 26.02 -11.09 12.85
CA ILE A 128 25.80 -12.12 13.87
C ILE A 128 26.49 -13.42 13.46
N THR A 129 26.33 -13.84 12.21
CA THR A 129 26.95 -15.05 11.66
C THR A 129 28.48 -14.98 11.71
N GLU A 130 29.06 -13.82 11.38
CA GLU A 130 30.50 -13.56 11.51
C GLU A 130 30.99 -13.66 12.96
N ILE A 131 30.22 -13.13 13.94
CA ILE A 131 30.56 -13.27 15.35
C ILE A 131 30.48 -14.72 15.81
N GLU A 132 29.46 -15.46 15.36
CA GLU A 132 29.29 -16.86 15.71
C GLU A 132 30.49 -17.70 15.29
N SER A 133 31.00 -17.49 14.08
CA SER A 133 32.20 -18.21 13.62
C SER A 133 33.42 -17.88 14.49
N LEU A 134 33.63 -16.62 14.86
CA LEU A 134 34.74 -16.18 15.71
C LEU A 134 34.65 -16.71 17.15
N LEU A 135 33.45 -16.89 17.70
CA LEU A 135 33.25 -17.46 19.04
C LEU A 135 33.46 -18.98 19.08
N THR A 136 33.38 -19.65 17.93
CA THR A 136 33.54 -21.11 17.79
C THR A 136 34.91 -21.53 17.25
N ALA A 137 35.72 -20.58 16.78
CA ALA A 137 37.09 -20.78 16.31
C ALA A 137 38.07 -20.92 17.47
#